data_AF-A0A7Z0Q8E9-F1
#
_entry.id   AF-A0A7Z0Q8E9-F1
#
_cell.length_a   1.000
_cell.length_b   1.000
_cell.length_c   1.000
_cell.angle_alpha   90.00
_cell.angle_beta   90.00
_cell.angle_gamma   90.00
#
_symmetry.space_group_name_H-M   'P 1'
#
loop_
_entity.id
_entity.type
_entity.pdbx_description
1 polymer ?
#
loop_
_entity_poly.entity_id
_entity_poly.type
_entity_poly.pdbx_seq_one_letter_code
_entity_poly.pdbx_strand_id
1 'polypeptide(L)'
;MKQVALADRLLITKSDLVEDIAALELRLRRLNPGARIENVSHGEIDPAQLFGAGLIDPELKRIDVERWLNERAFAEPDAHAGHAHHDHHAHHDHDHHDHDASIASFMLAFDEPLDWMAVTHWLAHLRNARGQDLLRVKGILNLRDEPTPIVIHGVHHVFHPPVALSGWPDSDRRSRIVFITRGILRADVLELWQAVRAAA
;
A
#
# COMPACT_ATOMS: atom_id res chain seq x y z
N MET A 1 14.80 -3.67 -2.98
CA MET A 1 13.46 -3.28 -3.49
C MET A 1 12.30 -4.09 -2.92
N LYS A 2 12.15 -5.39 -3.22
CA LYS A 2 10.96 -6.17 -2.81
C LYS A 2 10.65 -6.08 -1.31
N GLN A 3 11.67 -6.14 -0.47
CA GLN A 3 11.52 -6.04 0.98
C GLN A 3 10.89 -4.71 1.43
N VAL A 4 11.19 -3.59 0.76
CA VAL A 4 10.63 -2.28 1.08
C VAL A 4 9.12 -2.26 0.83
N ALA A 5 8.69 -2.74 -0.34
CA ALA A 5 7.28 -2.83 -0.72
C ALA A 5 6.44 -3.75 0.19
N LEU A 6 7.08 -4.74 0.81
CA LEU A 6 6.44 -5.73 1.68
C LEU A 6 6.40 -5.29 3.14
N ALA A 7 7.23 -4.33 3.53
CA ALA A 7 7.42 -3.94 4.91
C ALA A 7 6.20 -3.18 5.46
N ASP A 8 5.86 -3.45 6.72
CA ASP A 8 4.95 -2.59 7.50
C ASP A 8 5.71 -1.46 8.21
N ARG A 9 7.03 -1.61 8.37
CA ARG A 9 7.94 -0.63 8.97
C ARG A 9 9.32 -0.69 8.33
N LEU A 10 9.94 0.47 8.15
CA LEU A 10 11.27 0.65 7.58
C LEU A 10 12.16 1.34 8.62
N LEU A 11 13.27 0.69 8.98
CA LEU A 11 14.27 1.25 9.88
C LEU A 11 15.47 1.69 9.05
N ILE A 12 15.75 2.99 9.04
CA ILE A 12 16.95 3.54 8.41
C ILE A 12 18.04 3.56 9.47
N THR A 13 19.00 2.65 9.34
CA THR A 13 20.18 2.61 10.21
C THR A 13 21.33 3.39 9.58
N LYS A 14 22.33 3.76 10.39
CA LYS A 14 23.55 4.44 9.95
C LYS A 14 23.30 5.82 9.31
N SER A 15 22.17 6.45 9.64
CA SER A 15 21.90 7.83 9.24
C SER A 15 22.93 8.81 9.82
N ASP A 16 23.62 8.42 10.89
CA ASP A 16 24.74 9.14 11.49
C ASP A 16 26.00 9.20 10.61
N LEU A 17 26.13 8.32 9.60
CA LEU A 17 27.30 8.26 8.71
C LEU A 17 27.13 9.04 7.40
N VAL A 18 25.99 9.70 7.21
CA VAL A 18 25.64 10.42 5.99
C VAL A 18 25.07 11.79 6.31
N GLU A 19 25.38 12.79 5.48
CA GLU A 19 24.95 14.17 5.72
C GLU A 19 23.47 14.40 5.38
N ASP A 20 22.94 13.67 4.39
CA ASP A 20 21.56 13.80 3.94
C ASP A 20 20.96 12.45 3.55
N ILE A 21 19.77 12.17 4.09
CA ILE A 21 18.96 10.97 3.80
C ILE A 21 17.65 11.31 3.08
N ALA A 22 17.38 12.57 2.77
CA ALA A 22 16.12 13.02 2.19
C ALA A 22 15.81 12.30 0.86
N ALA A 23 16.82 12.09 0.01
CA ALA A 23 16.66 11.35 -1.25
C ALA A 23 16.26 9.88 -1.01
N LEU A 24 16.82 9.24 0.02
CA LEU A 24 16.45 7.88 0.42
C LEU A 24 15.04 7.84 0.99
N GLU A 25 14.69 8.74 1.91
CA GLU A 25 13.36 8.82 2.49
C GLU A 25 12.29 9.06 1.42
N LEU A 26 12.53 9.97 0.48
CA LEU A 26 11.64 10.23 -0.65
C LEU A 26 11.45 8.97 -1.51
N ARG A 27 12.54 8.25 -1.79
CA ARG A 27 12.51 6.99 -2.54
C ARG A 27 11.72 5.91 -1.79
N LEU A 28 11.93 5.74 -0.49
CA LEU A 28 11.21 4.77 0.34
C LEU A 28 9.71 5.10 0.41
N ARG A 29 9.36 6.37 0.58
CA ARG A 29 7.97 6.83 0.59
C ARG A 29 7.27 6.59 -0.74
N ARG A 30 7.96 6.79 -1.87
CA ARG A 30 7.42 6.46 -3.20
C ARG A 30 7.18 4.97 -3.38
N LEU A 31 8.08 4.12 -2.88
CA LEU A 31 7.97 2.67 -2.99
C LEU A 31 6.91 2.08 -2.06
N ASN A 32 6.84 2.54 -0.81
CA ASN A 32 5.87 2.06 0.17
C ASN A 32 5.41 3.23 1.06
N PRO A 33 4.41 4.01 0.61
CA PRO A 33 3.89 5.13 1.38
C PRO A 33 3.28 4.69 2.73
N GLY A 34 2.74 3.48 2.77
CA GLY A 34 2.06 2.94 3.95
C GLY A 34 3.00 2.57 5.10
N ALA A 35 4.28 2.31 4.82
CA ALA A 35 5.24 1.92 5.86
C ALA A 35 5.69 3.12 6.71
N ARG A 36 5.71 2.94 8.03
CA ARG A 36 6.36 3.91 8.94
C ARG A 36 7.87 3.85 8.75
N ILE A 37 8.50 5.02 8.60
CA ILE A 37 9.95 5.16 8.47
C ILE A 37 10.49 5.72 9.79
N GLU A 38 11.47 5.03 10.37
CA GLU A 38 12.13 5.43 11.62
C GLU A 38 13.65 5.45 11.42
N ASN A 39 14.28 6.53 11.88
CA ASN A 39 15.72 6.70 11.82
C ASN A 39 16.35 6.15 13.11
N VAL A 40 17.28 5.22 12.94
CA VAL A 40 17.97 4.49 14.02
C VAL A 40 19.45 4.85 13.96
N SER A 41 19.91 5.60 14.96
CA SER A 41 21.31 6.00 15.09
C SER A 41 22.00 5.13 16.13
N HIS A 42 23.26 4.76 15.90
CA HIS A 42 24.07 3.95 16.83
C HIS A 42 23.44 2.60 17.25
N GLY A 43 22.46 2.09 16.48
CA GLY A 43 21.73 0.87 16.82
C GLY A 43 20.71 1.04 17.95
N GLU A 44 20.45 2.27 18.39
CA GLU A 44 19.49 2.57 19.45
C GLU A 44 18.08 2.75 18.86
N ILE A 45 17.18 1.85 19.24
CA ILE A 45 15.75 1.96 19.01
C ILE A 45 15.03 1.40 20.23
N ASP A 46 13.93 2.02 20.63
CA ASP A 46 13.04 1.44 21.64
C ASP A 46 12.46 0.12 21.08
N PRO A 47 12.66 -1.04 21.72
CA PRO A 47 12.12 -2.31 21.25
C PRO A 47 10.60 -2.29 21.06
N ALA A 48 9.86 -1.45 21.80
CA ALA A 48 8.42 -1.28 21.59
C ALA A 48 8.10 -0.77 20.18
N GLN A 49 9.02 -0.02 19.56
CA GLN A 49 8.92 0.45 18.17
C GLN A 49 9.19 -0.68 17.16
N LEU A 50 9.58 -1.89 17.55
CA LEU A 50 9.68 -3.00 16.59
C LEU A 50 8.35 -3.73 16.40
N PHE A 51 7.38 -3.53 17.30
CA PHE A 51 6.14 -4.28 17.35
C PHE A 51 4.91 -3.46 16.90
N GLY A 52 3.75 -4.11 16.83
CA GLY A 52 2.45 -3.47 16.55
C GLY A 52 2.28 -2.93 15.12
N ALA A 53 3.00 -3.47 14.14
CA ALA A 53 2.89 -3.04 12.73
C ALA A 53 1.78 -3.79 11.95
N GLY A 54 1.25 -4.88 12.53
CA GLY A 54 0.17 -5.68 11.95
C GLY A 54 -1.23 -5.10 12.20
N LEU A 55 -2.23 -5.71 11.57
CA LEU A 55 -3.65 -5.34 11.75
C LEU A 55 -4.13 -5.52 13.20
N ILE A 56 -3.62 -6.55 13.88
CA ILE A 56 -3.92 -6.83 15.28
C ILE A 56 -2.72 -6.40 16.10
N ASP A 57 -2.94 -5.50 17.05
CA ASP A 57 -1.96 -5.18 18.07
C ASP A 57 -1.84 -6.38 19.04
N PRO A 58 -0.66 -7.03 19.18
CA PRO A 58 -0.52 -8.22 20.01
C PRO A 58 -0.65 -7.95 21.51
N GLU A 59 -0.39 -6.72 21.99
CA GLU A 59 -0.51 -6.36 23.40
C GLU A 59 -1.95 -5.96 23.75
N LEU A 60 -2.59 -5.20 22.87
CA LEU A 60 -3.93 -4.66 23.11
C LEU A 60 -5.05 -5.55 22.56
N LYS A 61 -4.74 -6.52 21.69
CA LYS A 61 -5.70 -7.29 20.87
C LYS A 61 -6.73 -6.40 20.16
N ARG A 62 -6.35 -5.16 19.88
CA ARG A 62 -7.19 -4.17 19.20
C ARG A 62 -6.78 -4.06 17.75
N ILE A 63 -7.78 -3.88 16.89
CA ILE A 63 -7.58 -3.63 15.48
C ILE A 63 -7.47 -2.11 15.29
N ASP A 64 -6.36 -1.65 14.74
CA ASP A 64 -6.11 -0.25 14.41
C ASP A 64 -5.96 -0.11 12.88
N VAL A 65 -7.10 0.07 12.22
CA VAL A 65 -7.17 0.15 10.75
C VAL A 65 -6.48 1.41 10.23
N GLU A 66 -6.64 2.55 10.92
CA GLU A 66 -6.07 3.83 10.48
C GLU A 66 -4.54 3.73 10.40
N ARG A 67 -3.90 3.24 11.47
CA ARG A 67 -2.46 3.02 11.50
C ARG A 67 -2.01 1.99 10.48
N TRP A 68 -2.76 0.91 10.33
CA TRP A 68 -2.38 -0.24 9.51
C TRP A 68 -2.55 0.01 8.00
N LEU A 69 -3.63 0.67 7.60
CA LEU A 69 -3.92 1.01 6.20
C LEU A 69 -3.13 2.25 5.76
N ASN A 70 -2.99 3.24 6.66
CA ASN A 70 -2.24 4.48 6.44
C ASN A 70 -2.60 5.16 5.11
N GLU A 71 -3.90 5.29 4.86
CA GLU A 71 -4.43 5.74 3.57
C GLU A 71 -3.97 7.14 3.16
N ARG A 72 -3.74 8.02 4.14
CA ARG A 72 -3.29 9.41 3.92
C ARG A 72 -1.94 9.47 3.22
N ALA A 73 -1.11 8.45 3.38
CA ALA A 73 0.17 8.38 2.70
C ALA A 73 0.03 8.11 1.19
N PHE A 74 -1.14 7.64 0.74
CA PHE A 74 -1.44 7.39 -0.67
C PHE A 74 -2.27 8.50 -1.32
N ALA A 75 -2.61 9.56 -0.56
CA ALA A 75 -3.20 10.76 -1.14
C ALA A 75 -2.14 11.50 -1.95
N GLU A 76 -2.43 11.83 -3.20
CA GLU A 76 -1.56 12.71 -3.97
C GLU A 76 -1.57 14.11 -3.32
N PRO A 77 -0.41 14.75 -3.12
CA PRO A 77 -0.38 16.16 -2.73
C PRO A 77 -1.08 16.97 -3.83
N ASP A 78 -2.00 17.87 -3.44
CA ASP A 78 -2.82 18.71 -4.33
C ASP A 78 -2.12 19.04 -5.65
N ALA A 79 -2.68 18.54 -6.75
CA ALA A 79 -2.20 18.72 -8.12
C ALA A 79 -2.47 20.15 -8.65
N HIS A 80 -1.97 21.15 -7.92
CA HIS A 80 -1.90 22.55 -8.32
C HIS A 80 -0.47 23.09 -8.17
N ALA A 81 0.49 22.44 -8.86
CA ALA A 81 1.80 23.02 -9.14
C ALA A 81 2.20 22.63 -10.57
N GLY A 82 2.42 23.65 -11.40
CA GLY A 82 2.42 23.59 -12.85
C GLY A 82 3.37 22.57 -13.49
N HIS A 83 2.85 21.90 -14.53
CA HIS A 83 3.64 21.19 -15.52
C HIS A 83 4.52 22.20 -16.30
N ALA A 84 5.77 22.34 -15.89
CA ALA A 84 6.82 22.93 -16.72
C ALA A 84 7.61 21.79 -17.37
N HIS A 85 7.39 21.61 -18.67
CA HIS A 85 8.23 20.79 -19.53
C HIS A 85 9.65 21.36 -19.56
N HIS A 86 10.65 20.56 -19.17
CA HIS A 86 12.05 20.84 -19.50
C HIS A 86 12.67 19.60 -20.14
N ASP A 87 12.81 19.67 -21.46
CA ASP A 87 13.71 18.84 -22.24
C ASP A 87 15.16 19.18 -21.89
N HIS A 88 15.89 18.23 -21.31
CA HIS A 88 17.35 18.25 -21.36
C HIS A 88 17.89 16.83 -21.56
N HIS A 89 18.38 16.59 -22.78
CA HIS A 89 19.29 15.49 -23.09
C HIS A 89 20.65 15.73 -22.41
N ALA A 90 21.08 14.80 -21.56
CA ALA A 90 22.48 14.65 -21.18
C ALA A 90 22.77 13.17 -20.90
N HIS A 91 23.58 12.57 -21.78
CA HIS A 91 24.21 11.28 -21.59
C HIS A 91 25.21 11.35 -20.43
N HIS A 92 25.17 10.42 -19.49
CA HIS A 92 26.35 9.85 -18.81
C HIS A 92 26.00 8.57 -18.02
N ASP A 93 27.01 7.71 -17.94
CA ASP A 93 27.07 6.31 -17.53
C ASP A 93 26.56 5.91 -16.14
N HIS A 94 26.29 4.60 -16.04
CA HIS A 94 26.02 3.77 -14.85
C HIS A 94 24.59 3.76 -14.29
N ASP A 95 23.65 3.22 -15.06
CA ASP A 95 22.30 2.94 -14.59
C ASP A 95 22.18 1.53 -14.00
N HIS A 96 22.47 1.39 -12.70
CA HIS A 96 22.26 0.17 -11.93
C HIS A 96 21.05 0.23 -10.99
N HIS A 97 20.13 1.19 -11.14
CA HIS A 97 19.06 1.37 -10.15
C HIS A 97 17.63 1.55 -10.69
N ASP A 98 17.36 1.21 -11.96
CA ASP A 98 15.99 1.32 -12.51
C ASP A 98 15.07 0.11 -12.24
N HIS A 99 15.28 -0.61 -11.13
CA HIS A 99 14.31 -1.61 -10.67
C HIS A 99 13.07 -0.99 -10.01
N ASP A 100 13.14 0.30 -9.67
CA ASP A 100 12.08 1.03 -8.97
C ASP A 100 10.98 1.54 -9.89
N ALA A 101 11.30 1.92 -11.13
CA ALA A 101 10.31 2.48 -12.05
C ALA A 101 9.14 1.51 -12.33
N SER A 102 9.35 0.21 -12.08
CA SER A 102 8.30 -0.80 -12.19
C SER A 102 7.33 -0.84 -11.00
N ILE A 103 7.66 -0.28 -9.83
CA ILE A 103 6.80 -0.38 -8.63
C ILE A 103 5.80 0.77 -8.60
N ALA A 104 4.51 0.44 -8.54
CA ALA A 104 3.42 1.39 -8.40
C ALA A 104 2.69 1.19 -7.06
N SER A 105 2.49 2.28 -6.33
CA SER A 105 1.82 2.31 -5.03
C SER A 105 0.64 3.28 -5.08
N PHE A 106 -0.58 2.79 -4.88
CA PHE A 106 -1.79 3.58 -5.06
C PHE A 106 -2.96 3.07 -4.22
N MET A 107 -4.00 3.90 -4.09
CA MET A 107 -5.26 3.56 -3.44
C MET A 107 -6.42 3.58 -4.44
N LEU A 108 -7.35 2.62 -4.28
CA LEU A 108 -8.69 2.67 -4.85
C LEU A 108 -9.70 2.88 -3.72
N ALA A 109 -10.59 3.86 -3.91
CA ALA A 109 -11.72 4.11 -3.04
C ALA A 109 -13.03 3.88 -3.80
N PHE A 110 -14.03 3.30 -3.13
CA PHE A 110 -15.35 3.04 -3.72
C PHE A 110 -16.44 3.55 -2.78
N ASP A 111 -17.29 4.43 -3.33
CA ASP A 111 -18.35 5.10 -2.57
C ASP A 111 -19.53 4.17 -2.24
N GLU A 112 -19.83 3.23 -3.15
CA GLU A 112 -20.93 2.29 -3.00
C GLU A 112 -20.48 0.98 -2.31
N PRO A 113 -21.36 0.32 -1.54
CA PRO A 113 -21.10 -1.02 -1.03
C PRO A 113 -20.78 -2.01 -2.17
N LEU A 114 -19.72 -2.79 -1.98
CA LEU A 114 -19.23 -3.74 -2.96
C LEU A 114 -19.91 -5.10 -2.81
N ASP A 115 -20.01 -5.81 -3.93
CA ASP A 115 -20.40 -7.22 -3.91
C ASP A 115 -19.24 -8.11 -3.46
N TRP A 116 -19.46 -9.01 -2.52
CA TRP A 116 -18.40 -9.92 -2.08
C TRP A 116 -17.94 -10.87 -3.20
N MET A 117 -18.87 -11.36 -4.02
CA MET A 117 -18.54 -12.27 -5.12
C MET A 117 -17.76 -11.55 -6.22
N ALA A 118 -18.14 -10.31 -6.56
CA ALA A 118 -17.36 -9.51 -7.51
C ALA A 118 -15.95 -9.21 -6.98
N VAL A 119 -15.82 -8.82 -5.70
CA VAL A 119 -14.50 -8.53 -5.08
C VAL A 119 -13.62 -9.77 -5.09
N THR A 120 -14.16 -10.92 -4.70
CA THR A 120 -13.39 -12.17 -4.67
C THR A 120 -12.96 -12.63 -6.05
N HIS A 121 -13.82 -12.54 -7.07
CA HIS A 121 -13.45 -12.82 -8.46
C HIS A 121 -12.37 -11.87 -8.96
N TRP A 122 -12.51 -10.57 -8.72
CA TRP A 122 -11.53 -9.56 -9.11
C TRP A 122 -10.15 -9.82 -8.51
N LEU A 123 -10.07 -10.04 -7.19
CA LEU A 123 -8.81 -10.36 -6.52
C LEU A 123 -8.24 -11.72 -6.96
N ALA A 124 -9.10 -12.71 -7.21
CA ALA A 124 -8.66 -14.01 -7.74
C ALA A 124 -8.05 -13.87 -9.14
N HIS A 125 -8.63 -13.04 -10.02
CA HIS A 125 -8.07 -12.77 -11.34
C HIS A 125 -6.70 -12.09 -11.24
N LEU A 126 -6.55 -11.04 -10.43
CA LEU A 126 -5.26 -10.38 -10.21
C LEU A 126 -4.20 -11.36 -9.70
N ARG A 127 -4.57 -12.17 -8.70
CA ARG A 127 -3.71 -13.20 -8.12
C ARG A 127 -3.27 -14.24 -9.15
N ASN A 128 -4.21 -14.76 -9.95
CA ASN A 128 -3.94 -15.84 -10.88
C ASN A 128 -3.13 -15.37 -12.09
N ALA A 129 -3.40 -14.16 -12.60
CA ALA A 129 -2.71 -13.61 -13.76
C ALA A 129 -1.32 -13.06 -13.40
N ARG A 130 -1.20 -12.34 -12.27
CA ARG A 130 -0.02 -11.53 -11.94
C ARG A 130 0.35 -11.57 -10.44
N GLY A 131 0.11 -12.67 -9.74
CA GLY A 131 0.30 -12.77 -8.29
C GLY A 131 1.72 -12.48 -7.78
N GLN A 132 2.77 -12.73 -8.57
CA GLN A 132 4.15 -12.36 -8.19
C GLN A 132 4.40 -10.85 -8.23
N ASP A 133 3.64 -10.14 -9.06
CA ASP A 133 3.71 -8.69 -9.24
C ASP A 133 2.79 -7.94 -8.29
N LEU A 134 1.85 -8.62 -7.62
CA LEU A 134 0.97 -8.06 -6.60
C LEU A 134 1.66 -8.02 -5.23
N LEU A 135 2.58 -7.09 -5.01
CA LEU A 135 3.46 -7.09 -3.82
C LEU A 135 2.68 -6.98 -2.50
N ARG A 136 1.74 -6.05 -2.40
CA ARG A 136 0.92 -5.83 -1.20
C ARG A 136 -0.50 -5.42 -1.58
N VAL A 137 -1.47 -5.99 -0.86
CA VAL A 137 -2.86 -5.52 -0.84
C VAL A 137 -3.30 -5.38 0.59
N LYS A 138 -3.91 -4.25 0.94
CA LYS A 138 -4.58 -4.02 2.21
C LYS A 138 -5.89 -3.32 1.92
N GLY A 139 -6.97 -3.69 2.57
CA GLY A 139 -8.21 -2.93 2.40
C GLY A 139 -9.21 -3.14 3.51
N ILE A 140 -10.02 -2.10 3.72
CA ILE A 140 -11.27 -2.15 4.47
C ILE A 140 -12.41 -2.04 3.46
N LEU A 141 -13.37 -2.96 3.55
CA LEU A 141 -14.44 -3.12 2.59
C LEU A 141 -15.78 -2.83 3.23
N ASN A 142 -16.55 -1.98 2.58
CA ASN A 142 -17.99 -1.87 2.73
C ASN A 142 -18.64 -2.87 1.78
N LEU A 143 -19.22 -3.95 2.31
CA LEU A 143 -19.84 -4.99 1.50
C LEU A 143 -21.36 -4.91 1.59
N ARG A 144 -22.04 -5.26 0.50
CA ARG A 144 -23.49 -5.45 0.49
C ARG A 144 -23.87 -6.55 1.48
N ASP A 145 -24.97 -6.34 2.18
CA ASP A 145 -25.56 -7.28 3.14
C ASP A 145 -24.69 -7.61 4.36
N GLU A 146 -23.56 -6.91 4.55
CA GLU A 146 -22.72 -7.03 5.74
C GLU A 146 -22.86 -5.78 6.64
N PRO A 147 -23.23 -5.94 7.92
CA PRO A 147 -23.45 -4.80 8.82
C PRO A 147 -22.14 -4.15 9.30
N THR A 148 -21.02 -4.87 9.22
CA THR A 148 -19.71 -4.43 9.67
C THR A 148 -18.68 -4.49 8.55
N PRO A 149 -17.63 -3.65 8.61
CA PRO A 149 -16.61 -3.67 7.57
C PRO A 149 -15.76 -4.92 7.63
N ILE A 150 -15.35 -5.39 6.46
CA ILE A 150 -14.46 -6.54 6.30
C ILE A 150 -13.06 -6.06 5.91
N VAL A 151 -12.05 -6.57 6.58
CA VAL A 151 -10.65 -6.31 6.24
C VAL A 151 -10.09 -7.45 5.40
N ILE A 152 -9.39 -7.07 4.33
CA ILE A 152 -8.62 -7.99 3.48
C ILE A 152 -7.15 -7.59 3.49
N HIS A 153 -6.27 -8.59 3.43
CA HIS A 153 -4.85 -8.34 3.21
C HIS A 153 -4.14 -9.48 2.51
N GLY A 154 -3.28 -9.10 1.57
CA GLY A 154 -2.55 -10.01 0.70
C GLY A 154 -1.10 -9.59 0.53
N VAL A 155 -0.25 -10.59 0.36
CA VAL A 155 1.16 -10.44 0.01
C VAL A 155 1.47 -11.39 -1.13
N HIS A 156 1.90 -10.85 -2.27
CA HIS A 156 2.04 -11.63 -3.50
C HIS A 156 0.75 -12.40 -3.83
N HIS A 157 0.84 -13.72 -3.88
CA HIS A 157 -0.28 -14.60 -4.19
C HIS A 157 -1.06 -15.06 -2.95
N VAL A 158 -0.61 -14.71 -1.75
CA VAL A 158 -1.19 -15.20 -0.49
C VAL A 158 -2.12 -14.14 0.08
N PHE A 159 -3.41 -14.45 0.13
CA PHE A 159 -4.41 -13.67 0.86
C PHE A 159 -4.77 -14.41 2.13
N HIS A 160 -4.80 -13.67 3.23
CA HIS A 160 -5.25 -14.22 4.51
C HIS A 160 -6.78 -14.26 4.52
N PRO A 161 -7.38 -15.07 5.40
CA PRO A 161 -8.83 -15.04 5.63
C PRO A 161 -9.30 -13.61 5.93
N PRO A 162 -10.40 -13.14 5.32
CA PRO A 162 -10.98 -11.83 5.65
C PRO A 162 -11.38 -11.77 7.13
N VAL A 163 -11.23 -10.58 7.72
CA VAL A 163 -11.54 -10.35 9.14
C VAL A 163 -12.68 -9.34 9.25
N ALA A 164 -13.80 -9.74 9.84
CA ALA A 164 -14.87 -8.80 10.17
C ALA A 164 -14.48 -7.95 11.39
N LEU A 165 -14.67 -6.64 11.30
CA LEU A 165 -14.48 -5.73 12.43
C LEU A 165 -15.76 -5.64 13.26
N SER A 166 -15.63 -5.19 14.51
CA SER A 166 -16.79 -4.88 15.36
C SER A 166 -17.55 -3.63 14.91
N GLY A 167 -16.92 -2.78 14.09
CA GLY A 167 -17.49 -1.53 13.59
C GLY A 167 -16.50 -0.77 12.71
N TRP A 168 -16.97 0.33 12.12
CA TRP A 168 -16.11 1.23 11.33
C TRP A 168 -15.12 1.99 12.22
N PRO A 169 -13.87 2.17 11.78
CA PRO A 169 -12.86 2.91 12.54
C PRO A 169 -13.11 4.42 12.55
N ASP A 170 -13.79 4.94 11.54
CA ASP A 170 -14.05 6.36 11.32
C ASP A 170 -15.44 6.57 10.68
N SER A 171 -15.77 7.82 10.32
CA SER A 171 -17.03 8.15 9.62
C SER A 171 -17.02 7.82 8.13
N ASP A 172 -15.85 7.53 7.54
CA ASP A 172 -15.70 7.21 6.12
C ASP A 172 -16.03 5.72 5.88
N ARG A 173 -17.26 5.47 5.43
CA ARG A 173 -17.74 4.10 5.14
C ARG A 173 -17.40 3.61 3.74
N ARG A 174 -16.49 4.27 3.03
CA ARG A 174 -16.08 3.83 1.69
C ARG A 174 -15.17 2.61 1.81
N SER A 175 -15.25 1.75 0.80
CA SER A 175 -14.24 0.70 0.64
C SER A 175 -12.94 1.35 0.21
N ARG A 176 -11.84 1.06 0.91
CA ARG A 176 -10.52 1.67 0.67
C ARG A 176 -9.50 0.56 0.58
N ILE A 177 -8.87 0.43 -0.59
CA ILE A 177 -7.95 -0.66 -0.90
C ILE A 177 -6.64 -0.07 -1.43
N VAL A 178 -5.56 -0.35 -0.70
CA VAL A 178 -4.19 0.01 -1.04
C VAL A 178 -3.54 -1.14 -1.79
N PHE A 179 -2.84 -0.79 -2.87
CA PHE A 179 -2.07 -1.69 -3.70
C PHE A 179 -0.62 -1.22 -3.77
N ILE A 180 0.31 -2.17 -3.65
CA ILE A 180 1.70 -2.01 -4.07
C ILE A 180 1.97 -3.12 -5.08
N THR A 181 2.36 -2.75 -6.28
CA THR A 181 2.42 -3.66 -7.44
C THR A 181 3.71 -3.45 -8.23
N ARG A 182 3.99 -4.37 -9.16
CA ARG A 182 5.11 -4.31 -10.10
C ARG A 182 4.59 -4.43 -11.54
N GLY A 183 4.71 -3.38 -12.34
CA GLY A 183 4.29 -3.41 -13.74
C GLY A 183 2.80 -3.71 -13.91
N ILE A 184 1.99 -3.30 -12.93
CA ILE A 184 0.52 -3.26 -12.98
C ILE A 184 0.15 -1.85 -12.56
N LEU A 185 -0.56 -1.13 -13.42
CA LEU A 185 -0.95 0.25 -13.14
C LEU A 185 -2.30 0.30 -12.43
N ARG A 186 -2.58 1.44 -11.79
CA ARG A 186 -3.88 1.72 -11.18
C ARG A 186 -5.03 1.55 -12.18
N ALA A 187 -4.83 1.99 -13.42
CA ALA A 187 -5.81 1.87 -14.49
C ALA A 187 -6.14 0.41 -14.79
N ASP A 188 -5.13 -0.45 -14.99
CA ASP A 188 -5.33 -1.89 -15.26
C ASP A 188 -6.17 -2.57 -14.16
N VAL A 189 -5.86 -2.25 -12.90
CA VAL A 189 -6.56 -2.81 -11.73
C VAL A 189 -8.02 -2.35 -11.69
N LEU A 190 -8.29 -1.08 -12.03
CA LEU A 190 -9.63 -0.50 -12.06
C LEU A 190 -10.45 -0.99 -13.27
N GLU A 191 -9.84 -1.11 -14.44
CA GLU A 191 -10.48 -1.66 -15.65
C GLU A 191 -10.93 -3.10 -15.43
N LEU A 192 -10.07 -3.93 -14.82
CA LEU A 192 -10.44 -5.29 -14.45
C LEU A 192 -11.62 -5.32 -13.48
N TRP A 193 -11.66 -4.40 -12.50
CA TRP A 193 -12.80 -4.28 -11.58
C TRP A 193 -14.10 -3.96 -12.33
N GLN A 194 -14.06 -3.00 -13.25
CA GLN A 194 -15.22 -2.62 -14.07
C GLN A 194 -15.70 -3.80 -14.93
N ALA A 195 -14.78 -4.55 -15.54
CA ALA A 195 -15.11 -5.72 -16.34
C ALA A 195 -15.78 -6.83 -15.49
N VAL A 196 -15.26 -7.10 -14.29
CA VAL A 196 -15.84 -8.09 -13.37
C VAL A 196 -17.23 -7.65 -12.89
N ARG A 197 -17.41 -6.37 -12.57
CA ARG A 197 -18.73 -5.83 -12.17
C ARG A 197 -19.77 -5.93 -13.28
N ALA A 198 -19.39 -5.71 -14.53
CA ALA A 198 -20.32 -5.77 -15.66
C ALA A 198 -20.78 -7.21 -15.98
N ALA A 199 -20.01 -8.21 -15.55
CA ALA A 199 -20.30 -9.62 -15.77
C ALA A 199 -21.05 -10.30 -14.61
N ALA A 200 -21.23 -9.61 -13.48
CA ALA A 200 -21.90 -10.08 -12.27
C ALA A 200 -23.31 -9.51 -12.14
#